data_AF-A0A9D1MFR0-F1
#
_entry.id   AF-A0A9D1MFR0-F1
#
_cell.length_a   1.000
_cell.length_b   1.000
_cell.length_c   1.000
_cell.angle_alpha   90.00
_cell.angle_beta   90.00
_cell.angle_gamma   90.00
#
_symmetry.space_group_name_H-M   'P 1'
#
loop_
_entity.id
_entity.type
_entity.pdbx_description
1 polymer ?
#
loop_
_entity_poly.entity_id
_entity_poly.type
_entity_poly.pdbx_seq_one_letter_code
_entity_poly.pdbx_strand_id
1 'polypeptide(L)'
;MTVKESILLAAEELGCGGQVRDYLENKGETGKRETEALLRCFNLVENEVALDYLPLYAEDETESETGTIAYSVLSKKAVRILGVRDEWGNKIPFRLFPEFLKTAPGKVKIVYTYTPEEKGLEDSSDFVLQVSPRLLALGMAAEYCLAGGLFEEAEVWDAKYRDALSAAYRSRPARVMRSRRWA
;
A
#
# COMPACT_ATOMS: atom_id res chain seq x y z
N MET A 1 -10.49 -0.59 -7.08
CA MET A 1 -11.22 0.24 -6.11
C MET A 1 -10.68 1.65 -6.21
N THR A 2 -11.55 2.64 -6.32
CA THR A 2 -11.13 4.04 -6.41
C THR A 2 -10.93 4.63 -5.01
N VAL A 3 -10.08 5.66 -4.91
CA VAL A 3 -9.90 6.40 -3.67
C VAL A 3 -11.22 7.04 -3.24
N LYS A 4 -11.96 7.62 -4.21
CA LYS A 4 -13.30 8.17 -4.02
C LYS A 4 -14.29 7.19 -3.37
N GLU A 5 -14.37 5.94 -3.84
CA GLU A 5 -15.21 4.90 -3.24
C GLU A 5 -14.87 4.66 -1.77
N SER A 6 -13.58 4.58 -1.45
CA SER A 6 -13.10 4.28 -0.10
C SER A 6 -13.41 5.45 0.85
N ILE A 7 -13.23 6.69 0.39
CA ILE A 7 -13.54 7.90 1.15
C ILE A 7 -15.03 7.99 1.45
N LEU A 8 -15.90 7.72 0.47
CA LEU A 8 -17.34 7.71 0.68
C LEU A 8 -17.76 6.68 1.74
N LEU A 9 -17.18 5.48 1.70
CA LEU A 9 -17.44 4.46 2.72
C LEU A 9 -17.00 4.91 4.11
N ALA A 10 -15.81 5.52 4.26
CA ALA A 10 -15.37 6.04 5.55
C ALA A 10 -16.27 7.17 6.05
N ALA A 11 -16.67 8.07 5.17
CA ALA A 11 -17.55 9.18 5.51
C ALA A 11 -18.95 8.69 5.97
N GLU A 12 -19.47 7.63 5.36
CA GLU A 12 -20.71 6.99 5.79
C GLU A 12 -20.60 6.41 7.21
N GLU A 13 -19.51 5.71 7.51
CA GLU A 13 -19.24 5.15 8.85
C GLU A 13 -19.06 6.25 9.92
N LEU A 14 -18.51 7.40 9.54
CA LEU A 14 -18.31 8.57 10.41
C LEU A 14 -19.55 9.47 10.54
N GLY A 15 -20.61 9.22 9.77
CA GLY A 15 -21.83 10.03 9.76
C GLY A 15 -21.73 11.37 9.00
N CYS A 16 -20.63 11.63 8.30
CA CYS A 16 -20.45 12.83 7.46
C CYS A 16 -20.64 12.56 5.95
N GLY A 17 -21.08 11.35 5.57
CA GLY A 17 -21.23 10.91 4.18
C GLY A 17 -22.11 11.82 3.32
N GLY A 18 -23.14 12.45 3.90
CA GLY A 18 -23.98 13.41 3.17
C GLY A 18 -23.21 14.65 2.70
N GLN A 19 -22.36 15.21 3.56
CA GLN A 19 -21.53 16.39 3.24
C GLN A 19 -20.45 16.03 2.23
N VAL A 20 -19.76 14.90 2.44
CA VAL A 20 -18.68 14.44 1.55
C VAL A 20 -19.23 14.11 0.16
N ARG A 21 -20.41 13.46 0.06
CA ARG A 21 -21.05 13.18 -1.22
C ARG A 21 -21.42 14.46 -1.97
N ASP A 22 -21.99 15.44 -1.27
CA ASP A 22 -22.33 16.73 -1.86
C ASP A 22 -21.10 17.45 -2.44
N TYR A 23 -19.98 17.46 -1.71
CA TYR A 23 -18.71 17.99 -2.23
C TYR A 23 -18.23 17.25 -3.48
N LEU A 24 -18.23 15.91 -3.44
CA LEU A 24 -17.65 15.06 -4.50
C LEU A 24 -18.49 15.00 -5.78
N GLU A 25 -19.81 15.19 -5.69
CA GLU A 25 -20.73 15.07 -6.83
C GLU A 25 -21.19 16.44 -7.33
N ASN A 26 -21.56 17.34 -6.41
CA ASN A 26 -22.17 18.64 -6.75
C ASN A 26 -21.18 19.81 -6.68
N LYS A 27 -19.94 19.57 -6.23
CA LYS A 27 -18.94 20.62 -5.95
C LYS A 27 -19.47 21.69 -4.97
N GLY A 28 -20.33 21.29 -4.04
CA GLY A 28 -20.79 22.16 -2.95
C GLY A 28 -19.61 22.61 -2.08
N GLU A 29 -19.74 23.72 -1.34
CA GLU A 29 -18.67 24.15 -0.41
C GLU A 29 -18.64 23.32 0.89
N THR A 30 -19.78 22.72 1.25
CA THR A 30 -19.93 21.82 2.39
C THR A 30 -19.27 20.48 2.13
N GLY A 31 -18.43 20.00 3.07
CA GLY A 31 -17.77 18.68 2.97
C GLY A 31 -16.35 18.70 2.40
N LYS A 32 -15.86 19.86 1.93
CA LYS A 32 -14.50 20.00 1.37
C LYS A 32 -13.42 19.60 2.37
N ARG A 33 -13.53 20.13 3.59
CA ARG A 33 -12.53 19.91 4.66
C ARG A 33 -12.49 18.45 5.07
N GLU A 34 -13.65 17.84 5.24
CA GLU A 34 -13.84 16.43 5.59
C GLU A 34 -13.24 15.54 4.50
N THR A 35 -13.52 15.84 3.23
CA THR A 35 -12.98 15.11 2.08
C THR A 35 -11.46 15.20 2.00
N GLU A 36 -10.89 16.40 2.13
CA GLU A 36 -9.44 16.60 2.12
C GLU A 36 -8.75 15.91 3.30
N ALA A 37 -9.38 15.89 4.48
CA ALA A 37 -8.88 15.16 5.63
C ALA A 37 -8.92 13.64 5.41
N LEU A 38 -10.03 13.11 4.89
CA LEU A 38 -10.16 11.69 4.57
C LEU A 38 -9.19 11.25 3.46
N LEU A 39 -8.92 12.10 2.47
CA LEU A 39 -7.91 11.82 1.45
C LEU A 39 -6.50 11.71 2.04
N ARG A 40 -6.15 12.57 3.00
CA ARG A 40 -4.87 12.44 3.73
C ARG A 40 -4.84 11.14 4.54
N CYS A 41 -5.94 10.81 5.22
CA CYS A 41 -6.06 9.54 5.96
C CYS A 41 -5.94 8.34 5.02
N PHE A 42 -6.51 8.39 3.83
CA PHE A 42 -6.40 7.32 2.82
C PHE A 42 -4.93 7.05 2.49
N ASN A 43 -4.18 8.10 2.14
CA ASN A 43 -2.78 7.97 1.76
C ASN A 43 -1.90 7.46 2.92
N LEU A 44 -2.19 7.88 4.15
CA LEU A 44 -1.50 7.36 5.34
C LEU A 44 -1.78 5.88 5.55
N VAL A 45 -3.05 5.47 5.51
CA VAL A 45 -3.48 4.09 5.75
C VAL A 45 -3.00 3.17 4.62
N GLU A 46 -3.13 3.57 3.36
CA GLU A 46 -2.62 2.76 2.24
C GLU A 46 -1.11 2.54 2.35
N ASN A 47 -0.38 3.58 2.74
CA ASN A 47 1.05 3.48 2.98
C ASN A 47 1.40 2.57 4.17
N GLU A 48 0.72 2.72 5.31
CA GLU A 48 0.88 1.85 6.49
C GLU A 48 0.64 0.38 6.13
N VAL A 49 -0.47 0.09 5.43
CA VAL A 49 -0.81 -1.26 4.99
C VAL A 49 0.29 -1.82 4.09
N ALA A 50 0.83 -1.03 3.16
CA ALA A 50 1.89 -1.47 2.25
C ALA A 50 3.24 -1.65 2.93
N LEU A 51 3.58 -0.88 3.96
CA LEU A 51 4.88 -0.98 4.62
C LEU A 51 4.90 -2.08 5.70
N ASP A 52 3.86 -2.16 6.52
CA ASP A 52 3.90 -2.92 7.77
C ASP A 52 3.14 -4.24 7.72
N TYR A 53 2.08 -4.35 6.91
CA TYR A 53 1.17 -5.51 6.95
C TYR A 53 1.20 -6.36 5.68
N LEU A 54 0.98 -5.72 4.52
CA LEU A 54 0.77 -6.36 3.23
C LEU A 54 1.67 -5.70 2.17
N PRO A 55 2.97 -6.06 2.12
CA PRO A 55 3.89 -5.47 1.16
C PRO A 55 3.45 -5.61 -0.29
N LEU A 56 3.49 -4.50 -1.02
CA LEU A 56 3.31 -4.47 -2.47
C LEU A 56 4.62 -4.79 -3.16
N TYR A 57 4.55 -5.56 -4.24
CA TYR A 57 5.72 -6.08 -4.95
C TYR A 57 5.77 -5.49 -6.37
N ALA A 58 6.95 -5.07 -6.78
CA ALA A 58 7.26 -4.67 -8.14
C ALA A 58 8.46 -5.46 -8.66
N GLU A 59 8.53 -5.55 -9.98
CA GLU A 59 9.64 -6.17 -10.70
C GLU A 59 10.04 -5.25 -11.84
N ASP A 60 11.32 -4.86 -11.87
CA ASP A 60 11.89 -4.06 -12.95
C ASP A 60 13.07 -4.78 -13.60
N GLU A 61 13.20 -4.57 -14.90
CA GLU A 61 14.37 -4.99 -15.67
C GLU A 61 15.30 -3.80 -15.87
N THR A 62 16.57 -3.98 -15.52
CA THR A 62 17.60 -2.94 -15.60
C THR A 62 18.89 -3.52 -16.16
N GLU A 63 19.72 -2.67 -16.75
CA GLU A 63 21.02 -3.07 -17.28
C GLU A 63 22.11 -2.17 -16.69
N SER A 64 23.23 -2.77 -16.29
CA SER A 64 24.38 -2.02 -15.79
C SER A 64 25.69 -2.65 -16.22
N GLU A 65 26.52 -1.89 -16.92
CA GLU A 65 27.87 -2.32 -17.35
C GLU A 65 28.85 -2.45 -16.18
N THR A 66 28.62 -1.70 -15.10
CA THR A 66 29.48 -1.72 -13.90
C THR A 66 28.93 -2.62 -12.79
N GLY A 67 27.70 -3.13 -12.97
CA GLY A 67 26.96 -3.83 -11.93
C GLY A 67 26.46 -2.91 -10.81
N THR A 68 26.44 -1.60 -11.00
CA THR A 68 25.89 -0.62 -10.04
C THR A 68 24.54 -0.11 -10.53
N ILE A 69 23.49 -0.23 -9.72
CA ILE A 69 22.12 0.14 -10.09
C ILE A 69 21.56 1.04 -8.99
N ALA A 70 21.27 2.30 -9.33
CA ALA A 70 20.67 3.26 -8.42
C ALA A 70 19.18 2.96 -8.22
N TYR A 71 18.67 3.16 -6.99
CA TYR A 71 17.24 2.91 -6.72
C TYR A 71 16.32 3.89 -7.44
N SER A 72 16.82 5.07 -7.81
CA SER A 72 16.06 6.09 -8.55
C SER A 72 15.71 5.69 -9.99
N VAL A 73 16.36 4.64 -10.52
CA VAL A 73 16.07 4.11 -11.86
C VAL A 73 14.87 3.15 -11.83
N LEU A 74 14.51 2.64 -10.65
CA LEU A 74 13.37 1.76 -10.48
C LEU A 74 12.06 2.52 -10.72
N SER A 75 11.07 1.83 -11.28
CA SER A 75 9.76 2.38 -11.64
C SER A 75 8.97 2.83 -10.42
N LYS A 76 9.20 2.21 -9.26
CA LYS A 76 8.56 2.55 -7.98
C LYS A 76 9.62 2.80 -6.91
N LYS A 77 9.26 3.62 -5.92
CA LYS A 77 10.12 3.91 -4.76
C LYS A 77 10.33 2.64 -3.93
N ALA A 78 11.49 2.02 -4.11
CA ALA A 78 11.83 0.77 -3.45
C ALA A 78 12.03 0.95 -1.93
N VAL A 79 11.42 0.05 -1.17
CA VAL A 79 11.53 -0.04 0.30
C VAL A 79 12.50 -1.17 0.67
N ARG A 80 12.37 -2.32 0.01
CA ARG A 80 13.23 -3.48 0.28
C ARG A 80 13.49 -4.27 -1.00
N ILE A 81 14.76 -4.50 -1.32
CA ILE A 81 15.15 -5.44 -2.37
C ILE A 81 15.00 -6.87 -1.85
N LEU A 82 14.24 -7.70 -2.58
CA LEU A 82 13.97 -9.10 -2.20
C LEU A 82 14.88 -10.07 -2.94
N GLY A 83 15.27 -9.73 -4.16
CA GLY A 83 16.16 -10.55 -4.96
C GLY A 83 16.51 -9.91 -6.28
N VAL A 84 17.65 -10.33 -6.80
CA VAL A 84 18.11 -10.00 -8.15
C VAL A 84 18.25 -11.30 -8.93
N ARG A 85 17.75 -11.31 -10.17
CA ARG A 85 17.83 -12.44 -11.09
C ARG A 85 18.50 -12.03 -12.39
N ASP A 86 19.15 -12.96 -13.06
CA ASP A 86 19.66 -12.77 -14.43
C ASP A 86 18.54 -12.90 -15.47
N GLU A 87 18.88 -12.69 -16.74
CA GLU A 87 17.97 -12.90 -17.88
C GLU A 87 17.41 -14.32 -17.96
N TRP A 88 18.14 -15.30 -17.41
CA TRP A 88 17.75 -16.72 -17.39
C TRP A 88 16.94 -17.11 -16.14
N GLY A 89 16.68 -16.16 -15.24
CA GLY A 89 15.90 -16.35 -14.01
C GLY A 89 16.69 -16.92 -12.81
N ASN A 90 18.00 -17.09 -12.91
CA ASN A 90 18.85 -17.54 -11.80
C ASN A 90 19.08 -16.40 -10.80
N LYS A 91 19.18 -16.73 -9.52
CA LYS A 91 19.48 -15.75 -8.47
C LYS A 91 20.94 -15.30 -8.53
N ILE A 92 21.17 -14.00 -8.56
CA ILE A 92 22.51 -13.39 -8.53
C ILE A 92 22.77 -12.84 -7.12
N PRO A 93 24.00 -12.99 -6.58
CA PRO A 93 24.38 -12.29 -5.36
C PRO A 93 24.41 -10.77 -5.58
N PHE A 94 23.95 -10.02 -4.59
CA PHE A 94 23.97 -8.56 -4.60
C PHE A 94 24.33 -8.02 -3.22
N ARG A 95 24.82 -6.78 -3.19
CA ARG A 95 25.09 -6.02 -1.96
C ARG A 95 24.33 -4.70 -2.00
N LEU A 96 23.70 -4.35 -0.88
CA LEU A 96 22.90 -3.14 -0.75
C LEU A 96 23.74 -2.00 -0.17
N PHE A 97 23.54 -0.81 -0.72
CA PHE A 97 24.03 0.47 -0.21
C PHE A 97 22.84 1.43 -0.06
N PRO A 98 23.00 2.59 0.59
CA PRO A 98 21.89 3.51 0.85
C PRO A 98 21.18 4.03 -0.40
N GLU A 99 21.90 4.27 -1.50
CA GLU A 99 21.36 4.89 -2.72
C GLU A 99 21.34 3.95 -3.94
N PHE A 100 22.04 2.82 -3.85
CA PHE A 100 22.20 1.89 -4.95
C PHE A 100 22.42 0.46 -4.46
N LEU A 101 22.26 -0.50 -5.36
CA LEU A 101 22.67 -1.87 -5.17
C LEU A 101 23.81 -2.23 -6.13
N LYS A 102 24.64 -3.20 -5.73
CA LYS A 102 25.73 -3.73 -6.54
C LYS A 102 25.51 -5.21 -6.83
N THR A 103 25.53 -5.57 -8.11
CA THR A 103 25.34 -6.92 -8.67
C THR A 103 26.45 -7.27 -9.66
N ALA A 104 26.37 -8.44 -10.28
CA ALA A 104 27.12 -8.71 -11.50
C ALA A 104 26.70 -7.73 -12.62
N PRO A 105 27.63 -7.30 -13.48
CA PRO A 105 27.31 -6.55 -14.70
C PRO A 105 26.36 -7.31 -15.63
N GLY A 106 25.60 -6.57 -16.42
CA GLY A 106 24.66 -7.09 -17.42
C GLY A 106 23.21 -6.75 -17.10
N LYS A 107 22.29 -7.42 -17.78
CA LYS A 107 20.86 -7.26 -17.55
C LYS A 107 20.40 -8.10 -16.37
N VAL A 108 19.65 -7.45 -15.49
CA VAL A 108 19.15 -8.05 -14.28
C VAL A 108 17.70 -7.63 -14.04
N LYS A 109 16.98 -8.54 -13.41
CA LYS A 109 15.61 -8.40 -12.98
C LYS A 109 15.58 -8.26 -11.47
N ILE A 110 15.11 -7.13 -10.99
CA ILE A 110 15.10 -6.78 -9.57
C ILE A 110 13.68 -6.92 -9.05
N VAL A 111 13.49 -7.77 -8.05
CA VAL A 111 12.21 -7.93 -7.35
C VAL A 111 12.32 -7.22 -6.01
N TYR A 112 11.39 -6.30 -5.74
CA TYR A 112 11.43 -5.44 -4.56
C TYR A 112 10.03 -5.12 -4.05
N THR A 113 9.96 -4.67 -2.79
CA THR A 113 8.74 -4.06 -2.25
C THR A 113 8.80 -2.55 -2.40
N TYR A 114 7.65 -1.89 -2.57
CA TYR A 114 7.58 -0.46 -2.79
C TYR A 114 6.54 0.24 -1.90
N THR A 115 6.71 1.56 -1.75
CA THR A 115 5.72 2.44 -1.13
C THR A 115 4.75 2.96 -2.20
N PRO A 116 3.43 2.91 -1.98
CA PRO A 116 2.46 3.61 -2.80
C PRO A 116 2.82 5.09 -2.93
N GLU A 117 2.45 5.70 -4.06
CA GLU A 117 2.53 7.14 -4.26
C GLU A 117 1.28 7.81 -3.70
N GLU A 118 1.37 9.09 -3.32
CA GLU A 118 0.19 9.85 -2.90
C GLU A 118 -0.85 9.90 -4.02
N LYS A 119 -2.07 9.50 -3.67
CA LYS A 119 -3.22 9.41 -4.56
C LYS A 119 -4.12 10.63 -4.43
N GLY A 120 -4.68 11.04 -5.55
CA GLY A 120 -5.85 11.91 -5.65
C GLY A 120 -7.16 11.13 -5.60
N LEU A 121 -8.28 11.85 -5.62
CA LEU A 121 -9.62 11.28 -5.49
C LEU A 121 -9.99 10.30 -6.61
N GLU A 122 -9.57 10.60 -7.84
CA GLU A 122 -9.89 9.81 -9.04
C GLU A 122 -8.92 8.64 -9.25
N ASP A 123 -7.84 8.58 -8.47
CA ASP A 123 -6.86 7.51 -8.60
C ASP A 123 -7.41 6.20 -8.00
N SER A 124 -6.80 5.10 -8.44
CA SER A 124 -7.05 3.78 -7.88
C SER A 124 -6.01 3.43 -6.82
N SER A 125 -6.47 2.69 -5.81
CA SER A 125 -5.57 2.04 -4.84
C SER A 125 -4.63 1.08 -5.56
N ASP A 126 -3.40 0.96 -5.06
CA ASP A 126 -2.45 -0.05 -5.54
C ASP A 126 -2.85 -1.47 -5.08
N PHE A 127 -3.73 -1.57 -4.08
CA PHE A 127 -4.30 -2.84 -3.66
C PHE A 127 -5.54 -3.23 -4.48
N VAL A 128 -5.39 -4.27 -5.31
CA VAL A 128 -6.48 -4.77 -6.16
C VAL A 128 -7.22 -5.97 -5.55
N LEU A 129 -6.52 -6.87 -4.86
CA LEU A 129 -7.09 -8.17 -4.41
C LEU A 129 -6.97 -8.43 -2.91
N GLN A 130 -5.94 -7.91 -2.26
CA GLN A 130 -5.59 -8.29 -0.88
C GLN A 130 -6.29 -7.43 0.18
N VAL A 131 -6.73 -6.23 -0.21
CA VAL A 131 -7.33 -5.24 0.68
C VAL A 131 -8.70 -4.88 0.12
N SER A 132 -9.71 -4.86 0.99
CA SER A 132 -11.05 -4.43 0.62
C SER A 132 -11.22 -2.92 0.85
N PRO A 133 -12.11 -2.24 0.12
CA PRO A 133 -12.44 -0.83 0.36
C PRO A 133 -12.87 -0.55 1.79
N ARG A 134 -13.58 -1.50 2.40
CA ARG A 134 -14.01 -1.41 3.80
C ARG A 134 -12.84 -1.42 4.77
N LEU A 135 -11.79 -2.20 4.52
CA LEU A 135 -10.60 -2.22 5.38
C LEU A 135 -9.95 -0.84 5.40
N LEU A 136 -9.70 -0.24 4.23
CA LEU A 136 -9.15 1.11 4.15
C LEU A 136 -10.09 2.13 4.79
N ALA A 137 -11.41 1.99 4.61
CA ALA A 137 -12.38 2.87 5.24
C ALA A 137 -12.33 2.85 6.77
N LEU A 138 -12.15 1.68 7.38
CA LEU A 138 -12.01 1.56 8.83
C LEU A 138 -10.72 2.22 9.34
N GLY A 139 -9.60 2.02 8.65
CA GLY A 139 -8.34 2.69 8.98
C GLY A 139 -8.46 4.21 8.82
N MET A 140 -9.10 4.68 7.74
CA MET A 140 -9.35 6.11 7.53
C MET A 140 -10.23 6.71 8.62
N ALA A 141 -11.28 6.00 9.04
CA ALA A 141 -12.16 6.45 10.12
C ALA A 141 -11.40 6.58 11.44
N ALA A 142 -10.53 5.61 11.76
CA ALA A 142 -9.68 5.67 12.94
C ALA A 142 -8.73 6.87 12.92
N GLU A 143 -7.97 7.04 11.83
CA GLU A 143 -7.03 8.16 11.65
C GLU A 143 -7.73 9.53 11.63
N TYR A 144 -8.92 9.61 11.02
CA TYR A 144 -9.71 10.82 10.99
C TYR A 144 -10.18 11.22 12.39
N CYS A 145 -10.71 10.27 13.18
CA CYS A 145 -11.11 10.49 14.56
C CYS A 145 -9.90 10.89 15.43
N LEU A 146 -8.76 10.22 15.24
CA LEU A 146 -7.52 10.53 15.96
C LEU A 146 -7.04 11.95 15.67
N ALA A 147 -6.98 12.33 14.39
CA ALA A 147 -6.61 13.68 13.96
C ALA A 147 -7.61 14.75 14.44
N GLY A 148 -8.87 14.38 14.64
CA GLY A 148 -9.94 15.22 15.19
C GLY A 148 -9.95 15.32 16.72
N GLY A 149 -9.13 14.53 17.44
CA GLY A 149 -9.12 14.47 18.90
C GLY A 149 -10.26 13.64 19.52
N LEU A 150 -10.97 12.85 18.70
CA LEU A 150 -12.04 11.93 19.10
C LEU A 150 -11.45 10.56 19.47
N PHE A 151 -10.75 10.51 20.60
CA PHE A 151 -9.92 9.35 20.97
C PHE A 151 -10.73 8.08 21.26
N GLU A 152 -11.91 8.20 21.88
CA GLU A 152 -12.76 7.06 22.21
C GLU A 152 -13.32 6.41 20.93
N GLU A 153 -13.78 7.23 19.99
CA GLU A 153 -14.25 6.78 18.68
C GLU A 153 -13.09 6.19 17.86
N ALA A 154 -11.91 6.82 17.90
CA ALA A 154 -10.72 6.32 17.22
C ALA A 154 -10.36 4.90 17.68
N GLU A 155 -10.42 4.62 19.00
CA GLU A 155 -10.14 3.29 19.55
C GLU A 155 -11.10 2.22 19.02
N VAL A 156 -12.40 2.56 18.91
CA VAL A 156 -13.41 1.63 18.36
C VAL A 156 -13.14 1.32 16.89
N TRP A 157 -12.77 2.32 16.09
CA TRP A 157 -12.47 2.14 14.67
C TRP A 157 -11.16 1.39 14.45
N ASP A 158 -10.12 1.71 15.23
CA ASP A 158 -8.82 1.03 15.21
C ASP A 158 -8.95 -0.46 15.56
N ALA A 159 -9.77 -0.82 16.57
CA ALA A 159 -10.05 -2.21 16.89
C ALA A 159 -10.64 -2.98 15.69
N LYS A 160 -11.65 -2.40 15.01
CA LYS A 160 -12.26 -2.99 13.80
C LYS A 160 -11.26 -3.07 12.64
N TYR A 161 -10.41 -2.06 12.48
CA TYR A 161 -9.36 -2.02 11.46
C TYR A 161 -8.33 -3.12 11.67
N ARG A 162 -7.85 -3.33 12.91
CA ARG A 162 -6.92 -4.42 13.26
C ARG A 162 -7.51 -5.82 13.05
N ASP A 163 -8.80 -5.99 13.34
CA ASP A 163 -9.50 -7.23 13.04
C ASP A 163 -9.58 -7.48 11.53
N ALA A 164 -9.89 -6.44 10.74
CA ALA A 164 -9.91 -6.52 9.28
C ALA A 164 -8.51 -6.81 8.69
N LEU A 165 -7.46 -6.16 9.20
CA LEU A 165 -6.07 -6.44 8.85
C LEU A 165 -5.68 -7.90 9.13
N SER A 166 -6.04 -8.39 10.31
CA SER A 166 -5.78 -9.77 10.72
C SER A 166 -6.47 -10.76 9.79
N ALA A 167 -7.71 -10.48 9.38
CA ALA A 167 -8.45 -11.29 8.41
C ALA A 167 -7.79 -11.26 7.01
N ALA A 168 -7.40 -10.09 6.53
CA ALA A 168 -6.71 -9.92 5.25
C ALA A 168 -5.34 -10.61 5.22
N TYR A 169 -4.63 -10.62 6.35
CA TYR A 169 -3.36 -11.34 6.45
C TYR A 169 -3.54 -12.86 6.41
N ARG A 170 -4.58 -13.38 7.10
CA ARG A 170 -4.87 -14.83 7.16
C ARG A 170 -5.44 -15.41 5.87
N SER A 171 -6.04 -14.59 5.01
CA SER A 171 -6.58 -15.04 3.71
C SER A 171 -5.49 -15.35 2.68
N ARG A 172 -4.21 -15.08 3.00
CA ARG A 172 -3.08 -15.54 2.20
C ARG A 172 -3.14 -17.07 2.03
N PRO A 173 -2.93 -17.61 0.81
CA PRO A 173 -2.95 -19.04 0.59
C PRO A 173 -2.01 -19.70 1.59
N ALA A 174 -2.55 -20.63 2.38
CA ALA A 174 -1.81 -21.31 3.42
C ALA A 174 -0.49 -21.82 2.84
N ARG A 175 0.61 -21.62 3.58
CA ARG A 175 1.93 -22.07 3.15
C ARG A 175 1.87 -23.60 3.04
N VAL A 176 1.63 -24.12 1.83
CA VAL A 176 1.52 -25.56 1.59
C VAL A 176 2.88 -26.16 1.93
N MET A 177 2.94 -26.93 3.01
CA MET A 177 4.12 -27.70 3.36
C MET A 177 4.39 -28.66 2.21
N ARG A 178 5.48 -28.44 1.46
CA ARG A 178 5.86 -29.33 0.36
C ARG A 178 6.01 -30.75 0.93
N SER A 179 5.43 -31.74 0.26
CA SER A 179 5.60 -33.12 0.70
C SER A 179 7.09 -33.45 0.79
N ARG A 180 7.50 -34.13 1.87
CA ARG A 180 8.89 -34.57 2.01
C ARG A 180 9.16 -35.55 0.87
N ARG A 181 10.05 -35.19 -0.04
CA ARG A 181 10.63 -36.16 -0.98
C ARG A 181 11.66 -36.95 -0.20
N TRP A 182 11.33 -38.21 0.11
CA TRP A 182 12.32 -39.16 0.60
C TRP A 182 13.14 -39.58 -0.62
N ALA A 183 14.46 -39.38 -0.55
CA ALA A 183 15.43 -39.95 -1.48
C ALA A 183 15.99 -41.22 -0.87
#